data_AF-A0A947K1Z8-F1
#
_entry.id   AF-A0A947K1Z8-F1
#
_cell.length_a   1.000
_cell.length_b   1.000
_cell.length_c   1.000
_cell.angle_alpha   90.00
_cell.angle_beta   90.00
_cell.angle_gamma   90.00
#
_symmetry.space_group_name_H-M   'P 1'
#
loop_
_entity.id
_entity.type
_entity.pdbx_description
1 polymer ?
#
loop_
_entity_poly.entity_id
_entity_poly.type
_entity_poly.pdbx_seq_one_letter_code
_entity_poly.pdbx_strand_id
1 'polypeptide(L)'
;MRLPARLAACLLASSALAACATTDGADRSAAPSSAATQTGTPYASTYSAYPGRPTALVGATVFDGTGGQIDNGTVLFREGKVVAVGDSSLSTEGYDRVDATGKFVTPGVIDIHSHLGDYPTPSVEAHSDGNEATSPTTPEVWAEHSVWPQDPGFSRALANGGVTSLQILPGSANLTGGRTVTLKNVAARTVQGMKFPGAPYGMKMACGENPKRVYGGRGRMPSTRMGNFAVNRQMWLDAKAYDGEKRDLGKETLKGVLDGEILIHNHCYRADEMAL
;
A
#
# COMPACT_ATOMS: atom_id res chain seq x y z
N MET A 1 -29.91 12.22 72.33
CA MET A 1 -30.53 12.13 70.99
C MET A 1 -29.58 11.33 70.09
N ARG A 2 -30.12 10.41 69.28
CA ARG A 2 -29.54 9.10 68.93
C ARG A 2 -28.34 9.10 67.95
N LEU A 3 -27.46 8.11 68.17
CA LEU A 3 -26.33 7.60 67.35
C LEU A 3 -26.81 6.86 66.07
N PRO A 4 -25.93 6.58 65.07
CA PRO A 4 -25.14 5.33 65.06
C PRO A 4 -23.66 5.56 64.65
N ALA A 5 -22.62 4.98 65.28
CA ALA A 5 -22.20 3.57 65.46
C ALA A 5 -21.85 2.82 64.17
N ARG A 6 -20.54 2.72 63.85
CA ARG A 6 -19.73 1.47 63.77
C ARG A 6 -18.37 1.75 63.09
N LEU A 7 -17.28 1.76 63.87
CA LEU A 7 -16.30 0.66 64.07
C LEU A 7 -15.40 0.45 62.84
N ALA A 8 -14.18 0.98 62.82
CA ALA A 8 -12.96 0.54 63.53
C ALA A 8 -12.22 -0.60 62.81
N ALA A 9 -10.98 -0.29 62.46
CA ALA A 9 -9.97 -1.14 61.87
C ALA A 9 -9.62 -2.35 62.74
N CYS A 10 -9.11 -3.42 62.13
CA CYS A 10 -8.04 -4.26 62.68
C CYS A 10 -7.43 -5.14 61.58
N LEU A 11 -6.14 -4.89 61.30
CA LEU A 11 -5.18 -5.86 60.78
C LEU A 11 -5.08 -7.06 61.74
N LEU A 12 -4.87 -8.27 61.22
CA LEU A 12 -4.11 -9.34 61.87
C LEU A 12 -3.77 -10.45 60.87
N ALA A 13 -2.70 -11.16 61.17
CA ALA A 13 -1.80 -11.82 60.24
C ALA A 13 -1.95 -13.36 60.17
N SER A 14 -1.50 -13.91 59.03
CA SER A 14 -0.72 -15.14 58.83
C SER A 14 -1.05 -16.46 59.53
N SER A 15 -1.30 -17.52 58.74
CA SER A 15 -0.63 -18.86 58.76
C SER A 15 -1.32 -19.77 57.72
N ALA A 16 -0.67 -20.10 56.59
CA ALA A 16 0.24 -21.23 56.35
C ALA A 16 -0.45 -22.60 56.25
N LEU A 17 -0.42 -23.22 55.06
CA LEU A 17 -0.02 -24.64 54.89
C LEU A 17 0.23 -24.97 53.42
N ALA A 18 1.40 -25.56 53.22
CA ALA A 18 2.01 -25.96 51.97
C ALA A 18 1.48 -27.32 51.49
N ALA A 19 1.56 -27.55 50.17
CA ALA A 19 1.86 -28.88 49.62
C ALA A 19 2.52 -28.71 48.24
N CYS A 20 3.84 -28.88 48.21
CA CYS A 20 4.61 -29.21 47.02
C CYS A 20 5.06 -30.67 47.14
N ALA A 21 4.82 -31.47 46.10
CA ALA A 21 5.62 -32.62 45.65
C ALA A 21 5.00 -33.06 44.30
N THR A 22 5.61 -32.82 43.13
CA THR A 22 6.69 -33.60 42.45
C THR A 22 6.43 -35.10 42.52
N THR A 23 6.28 -35.87 41.44
CA THR A 23 7.12 -36.05 40.23
C THR A 23 6.21 -36.46 39.03
N ASP A 24 6.57 -36.31 37.76
CA ASP A 24 7.60 -37.09 37.06
C ASP A 24 8.16 -36.34 35.85
N GLY A 25 9.47 -36.52 35.67
CA GLY A 25 10.24 -35.97 34.57
C GLY A 25 9.85 -36.61 33.23
N ALA A 26 9.54 -35.76 32.28
CA ALA A 26 9.84 -36.00 30.89
C ALA A 26 10.69 -34.83 30.41
N ASP A 27 11.91 -35.19 30.03
CA ASP A 27 12.96 -34.38 29.45
C ASP A 27 12.41 -33.64 28.21
N ARG A 28 11.88 -32.42 28.42
CA ARG A 28 11.61 -31.49 27.31
C ARG A 28 12.87 -30.66 27.12
N SER A 29 13.83 -31.28 26.45
CA SER A 29 14.78 -30.54 25.62
C SER A 29 13.98 -29.54 24.80
N ALA A 30 14.02 -28.27 25.21
CA ALA A 30 13.51 -27.17 24.41
C ALA A 30 14.42 -27.12 23.19
N ALA A 31 13.97 -27.76 22.11
CA ALA A 31 14.54 -27.54 20.80
C ALA A 31 14.60 -26.01 20.61
N PRO A 32 15.75 -25.44 20.20
CA PRO A 32 15.78 -24.04 19.83
C PRO A 32 14.72 -23.87 18.76
N SER A 33 13.68 -23.09 19.06
CA SER A 33 12.75 -22.62 18.04
C SER A 33 13.62 -21.91 17.02
N SER A 34 13.88 -22.59 15.90
CA SER A 34 14.49 -21.99 14.73
C SER A 34 13.48 -20.98 14.23
N ALA A 35 13.48 -19.78 14.82
CA ALA A 35 12.98 -18.57 14.20
C ALA A 35 13.94 -18.18 13.06
N ALA A 36 14.15 -19.12 12.16
CA ALA A 36 14.82 -18.96 10.89
C ALA A 36 13.70 -18.92 9.86
N THR A 37 13.41 -17.69 9.45
CA THR A 37 13.07 -17.36 8.07
C THR A 37 11.66 -17.73 7.59
N GLN A 38 10.66 -16.95 8.01
CA GLN A 38 9.57 -16.64 7.08
C GLN A 38 10.10 -15.68 6.00
N THR A 39 10.76 -16.21 4.96
CA THR A 39 11.03 -15.48 3.72
C THR A 39 9.72 -15.34 2.95
N GLY A 40 8.88 -14.41 3.38
CA GLY A 40 7.70 -13.98 2.65
C GLY A 40 7.67 -12.46 2.58
N THR A 41 7.18 -11.91 1.47
CA THR A 41 6.87 -10.47 1.37
C THR A 41 5.95 -10.08 2.53
N PRO A 42 6.31 -9.06 3.34
CA PRO A 42 5.43 -8.58 4.41
C PRO A 42 4.03 -8.25 3.86
N TYR A 43 3.00 -8.55 4.66
CA TYR A 43 1.61 -8.28 4.27
C TYR A 43 1.26 -8.78 2.86
N ALA A 44 1.66 -10.01 2.51
CA ALA A 44 1.46 -10.56 1.17
C ALA A 44 0.02 -10.41 0.65
N SER A 45 -0.12 -10.30 -0.67
CA SER A 45 -1.45 -10.21 -1.30
C SER A 45 -2.30 -11.44 -0.97
N THR A 46 -3.55 -11.19 -0.60
CA THR A 46 -4.61 -12.19 -0.48
C THR A 46 -5.66 -12.02 -1.57
N TYR A 47 -5.38 -11.20 -2.60
CA TYR A 47 -6.27 -10.99 -3.72
C TYR A 47 -6.48 -12.30 -4.48
N SER A 48 -7.74 -12.60 -4.75
CA SER A 48 -8.15 -13.63 -5.70
C SER A 48 -9.10 -12.99 -6.70
N ALA A 49 -8.95 -13.38 -7.97
CA ALA A 49 -9.91 -12.97 -9.00
C ALA A 49 -11.32 -13.48 -8.62
N TYR A 50 -12.34 -12.67 -8.91
CA TYR A 50 -13.72 -13.10 -8.76
C TYR A 50 -14.01 -14.26 -9.72
N PRO A 51 -14.88 -15.22 -9.36
CA PRO A 51 -15.33 -16.25 -10.27
C PRO A 51 -15.93 -15.61 -11.53
N GLY A 52 -15.44 -16.03 -12.69
CA GLY A 52 -15.93 -15.57 -13.99
C GLY A 52 -16.55 -16.72 -14.78
N ARG A 53 -17.60 -16.42 -15.53
CA ARG A 53 -18.10 -17.30 -16.59
C ARG A 53 -17.45 -16.88 -17.93
N PRO A 54 -17.28 -17.79 -18.90
CA PRO A 54 -16.88 -17.39 -20.24
C PRO A 54 -17.84 -16.32 -20.78
N THR A 55 -17.35 -15.13 -21.09
CA THR A 55 -18.18 -13.99 -21.53
C THR A 55 -17.66 -13.40 -22.84
N ALA A 56 -18.55 -13.07 -23.76
CA ALA A 56 -18.24 -12.39 -25.00
C ALA A 56 -18.95 -11.04 -25.05
N LEU A 57 -18.20 -9.94 -25.10
CA LEU A 57 -18.73 -8.63 -25.48
C LEU A 57 -18.78 -8.60 -27.01
N VAL A 58 -19.94 -8.32 -27.61
CA VAL A 58 -20.12 -8.33 -29.07
C VAL A 58 -20.63 -6.98 -29.58
N GLY A 59 -20.08 -6.53 -30.71
CA GLY A 59 -20.55 -5.33 -31.42
C GLY A 59 -20.04 -3.99 -30.88
N ALA A 60 -19.03 -4.00 -29.99
CA ALA A 60 -18.45 -2.78 -29.44
C ALA A 60 -17.53 -2.07 -30.43
N THR A 61 -17.30 -0.77 -30.23
CA THR A 61 -16.05 -0.14 -30.70
C THR A 61 -14.95 -0.45 -29.68
N VAL A 62 -13.97 -1.27 -30.07
CA VAL A 62 -12.91 -1.73 -29.17
C VAL A 62 -11.64 -0.93 -29.43
N PHE A 63 -11.05 -0.36 -28.38
CA PHE A 63 -9.68 0.15 -28.39
C PHE A 63 -8.79 -0.86 -27.68
N ASP A 64 -7.72 -1.31 -28.32
CA ASP A 64 -6.88 -2.41 -27.79
C ASP A 64 -5.80 -1.95 -26.79
N GLY A 65 -5.63 -0.63 -26.61
CA GLY A 65 -4.61 -0.03 -25.74
C GLY A 65 -3.23 0.12 -26.37
N THR A 66 -3.02 -0.37 -27.58
CA THR A 66 -1.78 -0.27 -28.36
C THR A 66 -1.88 0.70 -29.53
N GLY A 67 -3.04 1.36 -29.67
CA GLY A 67 -3.34 2.32 -30.73
C GLY A 67 -4.30 1.79 -31.79
N GLY A 68 -4.71 0.52 -31.70
CA GLY A 68 -5.69 -0.09 -32.60
C GLY A 68 -7.13 0.21 -32.20
N GLN A 69 -7.99 0.30 -33.22
CA GLN A 69 -9.44 0.38 -33.09
C GLN A 69 -10.08 -0.72 -33.95
N ILE A 70 -11.07 -1.42 -33.38
CA ILE A 70 -11.87 -2.42 -34.08
C ILE A 70 -13.34 -2.02 -33.98
N ASP A 71 -13.93 -1.68 -35.12
CA ASP A 71 -15.36 -1.42 -35.21
C ASP A 71 -16.14 -2.74 -35.26
N ASN A 72 -17.30 -2.76 -34.60
CA ASN A 72 -18.12 -3.97 -34.45
C ASN A 72 -17.31 -5.17 -33.88
N GLY A 73 -16.42 -4.87 -32.94
CA GLY A 73 -15.48 -5.82 -32.35
C GLY A 73 -16.12 -6.75 -31.33
N THR A 74 -15.42 -7.87 -31.12
CA THR A 74 -15.72 -8.89 -30.12
C THR A 74 -14.56 -9.05 -29.15
N VAL A 75 -14.85 -9.10 -27.85
CA VAL A 75 -13.86 -9.38 -26.79
C VAL A 75 -14.29 -10.60 -25.99
N LEU A 76 -13.43 -11.61 -25.93
CA LEU A 76 -13.68 -12.86 -25.21
C LEU A 76 -12.93 -12.88 -23.88
N PHE A 77 -13.65 -13.22 -22.82
CA PHE A 77 -13.14 -13.37 -21.46
C PHE A 77 -13.32 -14.81 -20.98
N ARG A 78 -12.29 -15.37 -20.32
CA ARG A 78 -12.37 -16.67 -19.64
C ARG A 78 -11.40 -16.67 -18.46
N GLU A 79 -11.83 -17.21 -17.31
CA GLU A 79 -10.99 -17.34 -16.10
C GLU A 79 -10.32 -16.01 -15.67
N GLY A 80 -11.07 -14.90 -15.78
CA GLY A 80 -10.57 -13.57 -15.41
C GLY A 80 -9.54 -12.97 -16.37
N LYS A 81 -9.34 -13.56 -17.56
CA LYS A 81 -8.41 -13.09 -18.59
C LYS A 81 -9.13 -12.78 -19.89
N VAL A 82 -8.58 -11.85 -20.66
CA VAL A 82 -8.91 -11.68 -22.08
C VAL A 82 -8.24 -12.83 -22.85
N VAL A 83 -9.02 -13.60 -23.59
CA VAL A 83 -8.52 -14.74 -24.38
C VAL A 83 -8.48 -14.47 -25.88
N ALA A 84 -9.28 -13.53 -26.37
CA ALA A 84 -9.20 -13.04 -27.74
C ALA A 84 -9.88 -11.67 -27.88
N VAL A 85 -9.40 -10.89 -28.85
CA VAL A 85 -9.98 -9.63 -29.32
C VAL A 85 -9.96 -9.70 -30.84
N GLY A 86 -11.07 -9.34 -31.49
CA GLY A 86 -11.17 -9.39 -32.95
C GLY A 86 -12.43 -8.71 -33.46
N ASP A 87 -12.70 -8.85 -34.75
CA ASP A 87 -13.94 -8.38 -35.36
C ASP A 87 -15.13 -9.33 -35.07
N SER A 88 -16.24 -9.13 -35.78
CA SER A 88 -17.45 -9.95 -35.65
C SER A 88 -17.32 -11.39 -36.15
N SER A 89 -16.21 -11.78 -36.80
CA SER A 89 -15.96 -13.16 -37.24
C SER A 89 -15.50 -14.08 -36.10
N LEU A 90 -15.09 -13.50 -34.97
CA LEU A 90 -14.61 -14.25 -33.81
C LEU A 90 -15.74 -15.13 -33.23
N SER A 91 -15.50 -16.44 -33.14
CA SER A 91 -16.51 -17.37 -32.60
C SER A 91 -16.83 -17.04 -31.13
N THR A 92 -18.12 -17.00 -30.82
CA THR A 92 -18.65 -16.78 -29.46
C THR A 92 -19.33 -18.03 -28.90
N GLU A 93 -19.11 -19.19 -29.53
CA GLU A 93 -19.67 -20.46 -29.07
C GLU A 93 -19.14 -20.83 -27.67
N GLY A 94 -20.05 -21.17 -26.76
CA GLY A 94 -19.71 -21.49 -25.37
C GLY A 94 -19.39 -20.27 -24.50
N TYR A 95 -19.71 -19.05 -24.96
CA TYR A 95 -19.62 -17.81 -24.18
C TYR A 95 -21.01 -17.23 -23.91
N ASP A 96 -21.20 -16.70 -22.70
CA ASP A 96 -22.34 -15.85 -22.39
C ASP A 96 -22.18 -14.52 -23.14
N ARG A 97 -23.08 -14.22 -24.08
CA ARG A 97 -22.99 -13.03 -24.94
C ARG A 97 -23.61 -11.82 -24.26
N VAL A 98 -22.88 -10.70 -24.32
CA VAL A 98 -23.33 -9.37 -23.88
C VAL A 98 -23.28 -8.45 -25.09
N ASP A 99 -24.44 -7.93 -25.48
CA ASP A 99 -24.54 -6.93 -26.55
C ASP A 99 -23.92 -5.61 -26.09
N ALA A 100 -22.87 -5.20 -26.80
CA ALA A 100 -22.12 -3.97 -26.57
C ALA A 100 -22.25 -3.00 -27.76
N THR A 101 -23.27 -3.18 -28.61
CA THR A 101 -23.55 -2.28 -29.73
C THR A 101 -23.69 -0.84 -29.27
N GLY A 102 -22.97 0.07 -29.92
CA GLY A 102 -22.93 1.49 -29.56
C GLY A 102 -22.20 1.80 -28.24
N LYS A 103 -21.47 0.83 -27.68
CA LYS A 103 -20.60 1.00 -26.51
C LYS A 103 -19.13 0.97 -26.92
N PHE A 104 -18.30 1.48 -26.02
CA PHE A 104 -16.85 1.46 -26.15
C PHE A 104 -16.26 0.47 -25.15
N VAL A 105 -15.24 -0.26 -25.58
CA VAL A 105 -14.46 -1.14 -24.71
C VAL A 105 -12.99 -0.71 -24.80
N THR A 106 -12.39 -0.45 -23.64
CA THR A 106 -10.97 -0.09 -23.49
C THR A 106 -10.32 -0.99 -22.44
N PRO A 107 -8.98 -1.07 -22.39
CA PRO A 107 -8.32 -1.53 -21.19
C PRO A 107 -8.71 -0.66 -20.00
N GLY A 108 -8.69 -1.25 -18.80
CA GLY A 108 -8.84 -0.48 -17.58
C GLY A 108 -7.68 0.51 -17.41
N VAL A 109 -7.98 1.70 -16.90
CA VAL A 109 -6.99 2.74 -16.62
C VAL A 109 -6.07 2.29 -15.48
N ILE A 110 -4.79 2.60 -15.61
CA ILE A 110 -3.75 2.38 -14.60
C ILE A 110 -3.32 3.75 -14.06
N ASP A 111 -3.62 4.01 -12.78
CA ASP A 111 -3.20 5.24 -12.11
C ASP A 111 -1.90 5.00 -11.33
N ILE A 112 -0.78 5.52 -11.85
CA ILE A 112 0.55 5.30 -11.25
C ILE A 112 0.87 6.25 -10.08
N HIS A 113 -0.01 7.21 -9.78
CA HIS A 113 0.23 8.21 -8.75
C HIS A 113 -1.06 8.62 -8.05
N SER A 114 -1.53 7.76 -7.15
CA SER A 114 -2.78 7.98 -6.46
C SER A 114 -2.58 8.17 -4.96
N HIS A 115 -3.53 8.87 -4.35
CA HIS A 115 -3.65 9.00 -2.90
C HIS A 115 -5.01 8.49 -2.39
N LEU A 116 -5.75 7.72 -3.20
CA LEU A 116 -6.99 7.09 -2.75
C LEU A 116 -6.75 6.17 -1.56
N GLY A 117 -7.67 6.16 -0.61
CA GLY A 117 -7.52 5.45 0.66
C GLY A 117 -6.60 6.13 1.69
N ASP A 118 -5.55 6.84 1.26
CA ASP A 118 -4.68 7.64 2.14
C ASP A 118 -5.25 9.05 2.41
N TYR A 119 -6.03 9.57 1.45
CA TYR A 119 -6.87 10.76 1.57
C TYR A 119 -8.32 10.43 1.17
N PRO A 120 -9.08 9.76 2.05
CA PRO A 120 -10.42 9.29 1.72
C PRO A 120 -11.43 10.39 1.40
N THR A 121 -12.47 10.02 0.67
CA THR A 121 -13.60 10.91 0.33
C THR A 121 -14.84 10.63 1.19
N PRO A 122 -15.52 11.65 1.75
CA PRO A 122 -15.15 13.06 1.74
C PRO A 122 -13.92 13.34 2.62
N SER A 123 -13.07 14.27 2.16
CA SER A 123 -11.86 14.64 2.89
C SER A 123 -12.21 15.29 4.23
N VAL A 124 -11.67 14.74 5.30
CA VAL A 124 -11.74 15.29 6.66
C VAL A 124 -10.38 15.15 7.33
N GLU A 125 -10.07 16.04 8.27
CA GLU A 125 -8.76 16.07 8.95
C GLU A 125 -8.40 14.73 9.62
N ALA A 126 -9.37 14.06 10.21
CA ALA A 126 -9.19 12.78 10.91
C ALA A 126 -8.78 11.60 9.98
N HIS A 127 -8.84 11.78 8.66
CA HIS A 127 -8.45 10.78 7.66
C HIS A 127 -7.33 11.31 6.73
N SER A 128 -6.62 12.35 7.14
CA SER A 128 -5.56 13.00 6.38
C SER A 128 -4.20 12.27 6.56
N ASP A 129 -4.14 10.98 6.24
CA ASP A 129 -3.03 10.10 6.59
C ASP A 129 -1.97 9.97 5.47
N GLY A 130 -2.16 10.63 4.32
CA GLY A 130 -1.24 10.54 3.18
C GLY A 130 0.12 11.24 3.32
N ASN A 131 0.47 11.90 4.42
CA ASN A 131 1.84 12.39 4.66
C ASN A 131 2.22 12.32 6.14
N GLU A 132 3.25 11.52 6.47
CA GLU A 132 3.87 11.52 7.80
C GLU A 132 4.81 12.74 7.94
N ALA A 133 4.23 13.94 7.98
CA ALA A 133 4.99 15.19 7.86
C ALA A 133 5.78 15.56 9.13
N THR A 134 6.18 14.61 9.97
CA THR A 134 6.95 14.83 11.20
C THR A 134 8.46 14.86 10.98
N SER A 135 8.96 14.35 9.85
CA SER A 135 10.37 14.39 9.42
C SER A 135 10.46 14.55 7.90
N PRO A 136 11.44 15.26 7.32
CA PRO A 136 11.59 15.33 5.85
C PRO A 136 11.88 13.96 5.22
N THR A 137 12.38 13.01 5.99
CA THR A 137 12.68 11.65 5.54
C THR A 137 12.05 10.66 6.49
N THR A 138 11.07 9.90 5.99
CA THR A 138 10.34 8.84 6.72
C THR A 138 10.28 7.54 5.90
N PRO A 139 11.42 6.98 5.43
CA PRO A 139 11.44 5.74 4.65
C PRO A 139 10.87 4.51 5.39
N GLU A 140 10.74 4.59 6.71
CA GLU A 140 10.18 3.56 7.57
C GLU A 140 8.65 3.43 7.50
N VAL A 141 7.92 4.42 6.97
CA VAL A 141 6.45 4.38 6.86
C VAL A 141 5.98 3.84 5.51
N TRP A 142 4.76 3.31 5.48
CA TRP A 142 4.23 2.54 4.36
C TRP A 142 2.80 3.01 4.08
N ALA A 143 2.51 3.44 2.84
CA ALA A 143 1.16 3.85 2.45
C ALA A 143 0.13 2.75 2.71
N GLU A 144 0.49 1.48 2.55
CA GLU A 144 -0.45 0.36 2.79
C GLU A 144 -0.99 0.26 4.23
N HIS A 145 -0.35 0.92 5.20
CA HIS A 145 -0.85 0.99 6.56
C HIS A 145 -1.90 2.10 6.77
N SER A 146 -2.02 3.02 5.82
CA SER A 146 -2.95 4.15 5.83
C SER A 146 -4.16 3.92 4.92
N VAL A 147 -4.00 3.15 3.84
CA VAL A 147 -5.08 2.89 2.87
C VAL A 147 -6.33 2.39 3.59
N TRP A 148 -7.42 3.17 3.55
CA TRP A 148 -8.74 2.74 3.97
C TRP A 148 -9.48 2.03 2.82
N PRO A 149 -9.63 0.69 2.82
CA PRO A 149 -10.14 -0.06 1.66
C PRO A 149 -11.62 0.23 1.34
N GLN A 150 -12.36 0.84 2.27
CA GLN A 150 -13.77 1.21 2.06
C GLN A 150 -13.96 2.68 1.67
N ASP A 151 -12.89 3.41 1.35
CA ASP A 151 -12.99 4.75 0.77
C ASP A 151 -13.91 4.72 -0.46
N PRO A 152 -15.04 5.48 -0.46
CA PRO A 152 -15.94 5.61 -1.61
C PRO A 152 -15.24 6.07 -2.89
N GLY A 153 -14.08 6.73 -2.77
CA GLY A 153 -13.20 7.12 -3.86
C GLY A 153 -12.79 5.95 -4.76
N PHE A 154 -12.52 4.76 -4.21
CA PHE A 154 -12.18 3.57 -5.00
C PHE A 154 -13.32 3.16 -5.94
N SER A 155 -14.54 3.07 -5.39
CA SER A 155 -15.74 2.70 -6.16
C SER A 155 -16.04 3.73 -7.26
N ARG A 156 -15.89 5.02 -6.96
CA ARG A 156 -16.06 6.10 -7.94
C ARG A 156 -15.00 6.03 -9.03
N ALA A 157 -13.73 5.84 -8.67
CA ALA A 157 -12.64 5.71 -9.64
C ALA A 157 -12.82 4.51 -10.57
N LEU A 158 -13.32 3.39 -10.05
CA LEU A 158 -13.64 2.20 -10.85
C LEU A 158 -14.83 2.44 -11.77
N ALA A 159 -15.99 2.81 -11.21
CA ALA A 159 -17.26 2.85 -11.93
C ALA A 159 -17.39 4.05 -12.88
N ASN A 160 -16.83 5.21 -12.52
CA ASN A 160 -16.93 6.43 -13.33
C ASN A 160 -15.65 6.73 -14.11
N GLY A 161 -14.49 6.32 -13.59
CA GLY A 161 -13.18 6.62 -14.19
C GLY A 161 -12.54 5.45 -14.92
N GLY A 162 -13.05 4.23 -14.77
CA GLY A 162 -12.45 3.03 -15.37
C GLY A 162 -11.09 2.64 -14.79
N VAL A 163 -10.71 3.17 -13.61
CA VAL A 163 -9.43 2.86 -12.95
C VAL A 163 -9.49 1.48 -12.32
N THR A 164 -8.72 0.53 -12.86
CA THR A 164 -8.74 -0.87 -12.42
C THR A 164 -7.50 -1.26 -11.60
N SER A 165 -6.42 -0.51 -11.76
CA SER A 165 -5.16 -0.72 -11.03
C SER A 165 -4.59 0.64 -10.67
N LEU A 166 -3.99 0.74 -9.48
CA LEU A 166 -3.42 1.98 -9.01
C LEU A 166 -2.26 1.77 -8.05
N GLN A 167 -1.29 2.67 -8.09
CA GLN A 167 -0.24 2.76 -7.10
C GLN A 167 -0.61 3.84 -6.08
N ILE A 168 -0.90 3.40 -4.86
CA ILE A 168 -1.11 4.32 -3.74
C ILE A 168 0.24 4.67 -3.13
N LEU A 169 0.45 5.96 -2.90
CA LEU A 169 1.71 6.47 -2.41
C LEU A 169 1.51 7.66 -1.46
N PRO A 170 2.47 7.90 -0.54
CA PRO A 170 2.47 9.11 0.27
C PRO A 170 2.48 10.37 -0.61
N GLY A 171 2.11 11.52 -0.06
CA GLY A 171 2.13 12.78 -0.76
C GLY A 171 3.53 13.33 -1.06
N SER A 172 3.64 14.65 -1.06
CA SER A 172 4.89 15.35 -1.36
C SER A 172 5.28 16.35 -0.26
N ALA A 173 4.69 16.24 0.93
CA ALA A 173 5.15 17.00 2.07
C ALA A 173 6.59 16.59 2.42
N ASN A 174 6.83 15.29 2.52
CA ASN A 174 8.13 14.70 2.79
C ASN A 174 9.03 14.71 1.54
N LEU A 175 10.34 14.83 1.75
CA LEU A 175 11.35 14.62 0.72
C LEU A 175 11.47 13.13 0.38
N THR A 176 11.40 12.26 1.39
CA THR A 176 11.20 10.80 1.26
C THR A 176 10.03 10.41 2.13
N GLY A 177 8.92 9.99 1.51
CA GLY A 177 7.63 9.80 2.17
C GLY A 177 7.32 8.37 2.64
N GLY A 178 8.12 7.38 2.24
CA GLY A 178 7.91 5.97 2.62
C GLY A 178 7.50 5.09 1.44
N ARG A 179 7.15 3.82 1.75
CA ARG A 179 6.81 2.80 0.75
C ARG A 179 5.45 3.04 0.10
N THR A 180 5.35 2.69 -1.18
CA THR A 180 4.11 2.72 -1.97
C THR A 180 3.56 1.30 -2.11
N VAL A 181 2.27 1.17 -2.46
CA VAL A 181 1.64 -0.13 -2.70
C VAL A 181 0.82 -0.12 -3.99
N THR A 182 0.98 -1.14 -4.81
CA THR A 182 0.16 -1.34 -6.01
C THR A 182 -1.06 -2.18 -5.66
N LEU A 183 -2.25 -1.65 -5.97
CA LEU A 183 -3.54 -2.25 -5.69
C LEU A 183 -4.30 -2.56 -6.99
N LYS A 184 -5.04 -3.67 -6.97
CA LYS A 184 -6.23 -3.89 -7.79
C LYS A 184 -7.37 -3.07 -7.21
N ASN A 185 -8.05 -2.30 -8.03
CA ASN A 185 -9.22 -1.53 -7.60
C ASN A 185 -10.44 -2.46 -7.51
N VAL A 186 -10.52 -3.22 -6.42
CA VAL A 186 -11.60 -4.17 -6.14
C VAL A 186 -12.10 -3.96 -4.72
N ALA A 187 -13.35 -4.33 -4.48
CA ALA A 187 -13.91 -4.26 -3.13
C ALA A 187 -13.24 -5.30 -2.22
N ALA A 188 -12.67 -4.84 -1.10
CA ALA A 188 -12.06 -5.70 -0.09
C ALA A 188 -12.24 -5.11 1.31
N ARG A 189 -12.02 -5.95 2.34
CA ARG A 189 -11.99 -5.50 3.74
C ARG A 189 -10.61 -5.05 4.19
N THR A 190 -9.57 -5.56 3.55
CA THR A 190 -8.16 -5.33 3.89
C THR A 190 -7.39 -4.88 2.65
N VAL A 191 -6.30 -4.15 2.86
CA VAL A 191 -5.41 -3.73 1.78
C VAL A 191 -4.82 -4.94 1.07
N GLN A 192 -4.48 -6.01 1.80
CA GLN A 192 -3.99 -7.28 1.24
C GLN A 192 -4.96 -7.90 0.25
N GLY A 193 -6.28 -7.76 0.46
CA GLY A 193 -7.30 -8.21 -0.47
C GLY A 193 -7.35 -7.38 -1.77
N MET A 194 -6.77 -6.18 -1.76
CA MET A 194 -6.59 -5.31 -2.93
C MET A 194 -5.17 -5.42 -3.51
N LYS A 195 -4.16 -5.84 -2.75
CA LYS A 195 -2.76 -5.83 -3.21
C LYS A 195 -2.58 -6.61 -4.51
N PHE A 196 -1.94 -5.98 -5.49
CA PHE A 196 -1.66 -6.60 -6.77
C PHE A 196 -0.64 -7.75 -6.56
N PRO A 197 -0.97 -9.00 -6.90
CA PRO A 197 -0.08 -10.13 -6.65
C PRO A 197 1.27 -9.98 -7.34
N GLY A 198 2.36 -10.15 -6.59
CA GLY A 198 3.73 -10.09 -7.11
C GLY A 198 4.23 -8.69 -7.48
N ALA A 199 3.45 -7.63 -7.28
CA ALA A 199 3.94 -6.27 -7.50
C ALA A 199 5.01 -5.93 -6.45
N PRO A 200 6.16 -5.35 -6.86
CA PRO A 200 7.17 -4.89 -5.91
C PRO A 200 6.61 -3.72 -5.10
N TYR A 201 7.20 -3.48 -3.93
CA TYR A 201 7.02 -2.19 -3.26
C TYR A 201 7.70 -1.09 -4.09
N GLY A 202 7.13 0.10 -4.05
CA GLY A 202 7.86 1.30 -4.43
C GLY A 202 8.22 2.15 -3.21
N MET A 203 8.88 3.27 -3.44
CA MET A 203 9.13 4.31 -2.44
C MET A 203 8.88 5.68 -3.05
N LYS A 204 8.13 6.52 -2.34
CA LYS A 204 7.83 7.88 -2.78
C LYS A 204 8.91 8.85 -2.34
N MET A 205 9.41 9.62 -3.30
CA MET A 205 10.24 10.79 -3.06
C MET A 205 9.61 12.06 -3.65
N ALA A 206 10.04 13.21 -3.17
CA ALA A 206 9.72 14.51 -3.73
C ALA A 206 10.95 15.40 -3.82
N CYS A 207 10.90 16.39 -4.72
CA CYS A 207 11.94 17.37 -4.95
C CYS A 207 11.33 18.78 -4.93
N GLY A 208 12.20 19.78 -4.88
CA GLY A 208 11.77 21.14 -5.14
C GLY A 208 10.85 21.72 -4.08
N GLU A 209 9.64 22.09 -4.48
CA GLU A 209 8.82 23.10 -3.81
C GLU A 209 8.11 22.63 -2.53
N ASN A 210 7.47 21.47 -2.54
CA ASN A 210 6.62 21.07 -1.41
C ASN A 210 7.42 20.80 -0.13
N PRO A 211 8.50 20.00 -0.14
CA PRO A 211 9.27 19.76 1.09
C PRO A 211 9.85 21.05 1.66
N LYS A 212 10.44 21.91 0.82
CA LYS A 212 11.02 23.18 1.28
C LYS A 212 9.98 24.14 1.86
N ARG A 213 8.71 24.06 1.43
CA ARG A 213 7.61 24.89 1.91
C ARG A 213 7.10 24.36 3.24
N VAL A 214 6.88 23.05 3.33
CA VAL A 214 6.36 22.39 4.54
C VAL A 214 7.34 22.51 5.71
N TYR A 215 8.60 22.09 5.53
CA TYR A 215 9.57 22.11 6.64
C TYR A 215 10.16 23.49 6.87
N GLY A 216 10.39 24.27 5.81
CA GLY A 216 10.84 25.66 5.92
C GLY A 216 9.86 26.53 6.71
N GLY A 217 8.55 26.35 6.50
CA GLY A 217 7.51 27.03 7.30
C GLY A 217 7.51 26.64 8.79
N ARG A 218 8.19 25.54 9.15
CA ARG A 218 8.37 25.07 10.52
C ARG A 218 9.77 25.38 11.09
N GLY A 219 10.55 26.22 10.40
CA GLY A 219 11.92 26.52 10.79
C GLY A 219 12.87 25.32 10.73
N ARG A 220 12.51 24.28 9.95
CA ARG A 220 13.27 23.03 9.84
C ARG A 220 13.81 22.87 8.42
N MET A 221 15.00 22.29 8.30
CA MET A 221 15.55 21.90 7.00
C MET A 221 14.70 20.75 6.40
N PRO A 222 14.34 20.79 5.10
CA PRO A 222 14.73 21.78 4.10
C PRO A 222 13.83 23.03 4.07
N SER A 223 14.44 24.20 3.84
CA SER A 223 13.76 25.46 3.50
C SER A 223 14.12 26.00 2.11
N THR A 224 15.12 25.39 1.46
CA THR A 224 15.63 25.71 0.12
C THR A 224 15.82 24.45 -0.71
N ARG A 225 16.00 24.61 -2.04
CA ARG A 225 16.37 23.49 -2.93
C ARG A 225 17.72 22.89 -2.59
N MET A 226 18.69 23.72 -2.19
CA MET A 226 19.99 23.24 -1.68
C MET A 226 19.81 22.37 -0.42
N GLY A 227 18.90 22.76 0.48
CA GLY A 227 18.53 21.97 1.64
C GLY A 227 17.92 20.61 1.27
N ASN A 228 17.05 20.56 0.25
CA ASN A 228 16.52 19.28 -0.24
C ASN A 228 17.66 18.34 -0.66
N PHE A 229 18.60 18.81 -1.48
CA PHE A 229 19.73 18.00 -1.93
C PHE A 229 20.65 17.57 -0.79
N ALA A 230 20.91 18.45 0.17
CA ALA A 230 21.71 18.10 1.35
C ALA A 230 21.07 16.96 2.17
N VAL A 231 19.76 17.06 2.42
CA VAL A 231 19.01 16.02 3.15
C VAL A 231 18.98 14.71 2.37
N ASN A 232 18.64 14.73 1.08
CA ASN A 232 18.64 13.53 0.23
C ASN A 232 20.02 12.87 0.19
N ARG A 233 21.09 13.66 -0.01
CA ARG A 233 22.46 13.15 -0.07
C ARG A 233 22.85 12.47 1.25
N GLN A 234 22.59 13.11 2.38
CA GLN A 234 22.92 12.54 3.68
C GLN A 234 22.16 11.23 3.92
N MET A 235 20.84 11.20 3.65
CA MET A 235 20.01 10.01 3.78
C MET A 235 20.58 8.81 3.00
N TRP A 236 20.98 9.03 1.74
CA TRP A 236 21.55 7.97 0.91
C TRP A 236 22.96 7.54 1.36
N LEU A 237 23.79 8.47 1.85
CA LEU A 237 25.09 8.13 2.44
C LEU A 237 24.93 7.26 3.69
N ASP A 238 23.97 7.61 4.55
CA ASP A 238 23.65 6.85 5.77
C ASP A 238 23.13 5.44 5.43
N ALA A 239 22.29 5.33 4.40
CA ALA A 239 21.82 4.03 3.90
C ALA A 239 22.96 3.19 3.31
N LYS A 240 23.91 3.80 2.59
CA LYS A 240 25.09 3.09 2.08
C LYS A 240 25.97 2.57 3.21
N ALA A 241 26.20 3.38 4.24
CA ALA A 241 27.02 3.05 5.40
C ALA A 241 26.38 2.05 6.37
N TYR A 242 25.07 1.80 6.25
CA TYR A 242 24.35 0.85 7.09
C TYR A 242 24.87 -0.58 6.91
N ASP A 243 25.30 -1.19 8.01
CA ASP A 243 25.90 -2.52 8.11
C ASP A 243 24.88 -3.64 8.43
N GLY A 244 23.66 -3.27 8.86
CA GLY A 244 22.62 -4.23 9.23
C GLY A 244 22.77 -4.84 10.62
N GLU A 245 23.79 -4.46 11.42
CA GLU A 245 23.99 -5.06 12.76
C GLU A 245 22.89 -4.66 13.75
N LYS A 246 22.45 -3.40 13.69
CA LYS A 246 21.32 -2.88 14.47
C LYS A 246 20.18 -2.50 13.54
N ARG A 247 19.07 -3.23 13.63
CA ARG A 247 17.83 -2.99 12.88
C ARG A 247 17.43 -1.51 12.86
N ASP A 248 17.16 -1.03 11.65
CA ASP A 248 16.68 0.32 11.35
C ASP A 248 15.74 0.21 10.13
N LEU A 249 14.44 0.32 10.38
CA LEU A 249 13.40 0.10 9.37
C LEU A 249 13.52 1.06 8.18
N GLY A 250 13.98 2.29 8.45
CA GLY A 250 14.17 3.30 7.42
C GLY A 250 15.34 2.94 6.52
N LYS A 251 16.48 2.58 7.11
CA LYS A 251 17.66 2.15 6.35
C LYS A 251 17.44 0.82 5.64
N GLU A 252 16.64 -0.10 6.18
CA GLU A 252 16.22 -1.33 5.52
C GLU A 252 15.41 -1.04 4.25
N THR A 253 14.44 -0.12 4.29
CA THR A 253 13.74 0.35 3.08
C THR A 253 14.72 0.96 2.07
N LEU A 254 15.61 1.84 2.52
CA LEU A 254 16.56 2.50 1.62
C LEU A 254 17.57 1.52 1.01
N LYS A 255 18.01 0.49 1.74
CA LYS A 255 18.83 -0.60 1.19
C LYS A 255 18.07 -1.38 0.13
N GLY A 256 16.81 -1.74 0.37
CA GLY A 256 15.97 -2.38 -0.65
C GLY A 256 15.85 -1.54 -1.94
N VAL A 257 15.90 -0.21 -1.84
CA VAL A 257 15.97 0.66 -3.01
C VAL A 257 17.35 0.59 -3.70
N LEU A 258 18.44 0.66 -2.93
CA LEU A 258 19.81 0.55 -3.47
C LEU A 258 20.08 -0.81 -4.13
N ASP A 259 19.44 -1.87 -3.64
CA ASP A 259 19.55 -3.24 -4.14
C ASP A 259 18.60 -3.51 -5.33
N GLY A 260 17.72 -2.56 -5.66
CA GLY A 260 16.77 -2.65 -6.79
C GLY A 260 15.49 -3.44 -6.49
N GLU A 261 15.26 -3.83 -5.24
CA GLU A 261 14.04 -4.53 -4.79
C GLU A 261 12.84 -3.59 -4.61
N ILE A 262 13.10 -2.32 -4.29
CA ILE A 262 12.09 -1.27 -4.11
C ILE A 262 12.29 -0.16 -5.15
N LEU A 263 11.25 0.15 -5.92
CA LEU A 263 11.35 1.12 -7.03
C LEU A 263 11.03 2.55 -6.58
N ILE A 264 11.84 3.53 -6.99
CA ILE A 264 11.57 4.94 -6.68
C ILE A 264 10.47 5.50 -7.58
N HIS A 265 9.45 6.12 -6.99
CA HIS A 265 8.61 7.10 -7.66
C HIS A 265 8.98 8.49 -7.14
N ASN A 266 9.47 9.36 -8.02
CA ASN A 266 9.89 10.71 -7.64
C ASN A 266 9.00 11.79 -8.27
N HIS A 267 8.57 12.76 -7.48
CA HIS A 267 7.85 13.95 -7.93
C HIS A 267 8.80 15.15 -7.83
N CYS A 268 9.27 15.66 -8.96
CA CYS A 268 9.99 16.93 -9.02
C CYS A 268 9.21 17.97 -9.85
N TYR A 269 9.50 19.26 -9.64
CA TYR A 269 8.86 20.36 -10.36
C TYR A 269 9.66 20.83 -11.58
N ARG A 270 10.98 20.61 -11.55
CA ARG A 270 11.90 21.10 -12.58
C ARG A 270 12.83 20.00 -13.06
N ALA A 271 13.20 20.05 -14.33
CA ALA A 271 14.13 19.09 -14.92
C ALA A 271 15.53 19.10 -14.25
N ASP A 272 16.02 20.27 -13.81
CA ASP A 272 17.30 20.36 -13.11
C ASP A 272 17.27 19.72 -11.71
N GLU A 273 16.09 19.58 -11.10
CA GLU A 273 15.95 18.84 -9.85
C GLU A 273 16.09 17.33 -10.05
N MET A 274 15.85 16.84 -11.27
CA MET A 274 15.94 15.42 -11.63
C MET A 274 17.34 15.03 -12.12
N ALA A 275 18.13 16.00 -12.58
CA ALA A 275 19.45 15.76 -13.16
C ALA A 275 20.58 15.64 -12.12
N LEU A 276 20.31 16.00 -10.86
CA LEU A 276 21.26 16.08 -9.75
C LEU A 276 21.00 14.98 -8.72
#